data_AF-A0A0K2VEH4-F1
#
_entry.id   AF-A0A0K2VEH4-F1
#
_cell.length_a   1.000
_cell.length_b   1.000
_cell.length_c   1.000
_cell.angle_alpha   90.00
_cell.angle_beta   90.00
_cell.angle_gamma   90.00
#
_symmetry.space_group_name_H-M   'P 1'
#
loop_
_entity.id
_entity.type
_entity.pdbx_description
1 polymer ?
#
loop_
_entity_poly.entity_id
_entity_poly.type
_entity_poly.pdbx_seq_one_letter_code
_entity_poly.pdbx_strand_id
1 'polypeptide(L)'
;LMEACWNYDTQVRPDFQEILKILDEVAHSNFNQMPDNSFYDLQDDWKEEIDQMLLEIRVREHELRSKEAELDDKQREQRLTEERLKQREAELAEREKDLLHRELSIMIIQQQAPTPKKRKGNFKKNKLKLLKKDQNISGPSDFRHHISLTPSRNDLTKMDRKMKKYGIPWFCF
;
A
#
# COMPACT_ATOMS: atom_id res chain seq x y z
N LEU A 1 34.85 -41.12 -4.18
CA LEU A 1 34.37 -41.55 -5.52
C LEU A 1 33.04 -40.90 -5.89
N MET A 2 31.95 -41.17 -5.16
CA MET A 2 30.60 -40.64 -5.50
C MET A 2 30.56 -39.11 -5.67
N GLU A 3 31.19 -38.35 -4.76
CA GLU A 3 31.27 -36.88 -4.87
C GLU A 3 31.92 -36.39 -6.16
N ALA A 4 33.03 -37.03 -6.58
CA ALA A 4 33.72 -36.67 -7.82
C ALA A 4 32.85 -36.97 -9.06
N CYS A 5 32.08 -38.06 -9.03
CA CYS A 5 31.13 -38.41 -10.09
C CYS A 5 29.93 -37.45 -10.15
N TRP A 6 29.53 -36.85 -9.02
CA TRP A 6 28.41 -35.91 -8.93
C TRP A 6 28.82 -34.44 -9.07
N ASN A 7 30.04 -34.14 -9.51
CA ASN A 7 30.47 -32.77 -9.72
C ASN A 7 29.59 -32.04 -10.74
N TYR A 8 29.26 -30.77 -10.48
CA TYR A 8 28.50 -29.93 -11.40
C TYR A 8 29.23 -29.76 -12.74
N ASP A 9 30.54 -29.51 -12.70
CA ASP A 9 31.37 -29.45 -13.89
C ASP A 9 31.61 -30.87 -14.44
N THR A 10 31.26 -31.07 -15.70
CA THR A 10 31.37 -32.37 -16.38
C THR A 10 32.81 -32.73 -16.73
N GLN A 11 33.68 -31.74 -16.90
CA GLN A 11 35.07 -31.95 -17.35
C GLN A 11 35.99 -32.45 -16.23
N VAL A 12 35.60 -32.25 -14.98
CA VAL A 12 36.37 -32.65 -13.79
C VAL A 12 35.89 -33.98 -13.21
N ARG A 13 34.85 -34.58 -13.79
CA ARG A 13 34.39 -35.91 -13.37
C ARG A 13 35.42 -36.95 -13.79
N PRO A 14 35.67 -37.97 -12.94
CA PRO A 14 36.64 -39.00 -13.27
C PRO A 14 36.19 -39.78 -14.50
N ASP A 15 37.15 -40.18 -15.32
CA ASP A 15 36.86 -41.08 -16.44
C ASP A 15 36.65 -42.52 -15.94
N PHE A 16 36.21 -43.42 -16.83
CA PHE A 16 35.94 -44.79 -16.44
C PHE A 16 37.19 -45.56 -15.99
N GLN A 17 38.38 -45.25 -16.54
CA GLN A 17 39.62 -45.92 -16.15
C GLN A 17 40.04 -45.51 -14.74
N GLU A 18 39.90 -44.22 -14.41
CA GLU A 18 40.12 -43.69 -13.07
C GLU A 18 39.14 -44.28 -12.06
N ILE A 19 37.86 -44.40 -12.41
CA ILE A 19 36.85 -45.06 -11.56
C ILE A 19 37.25 -46.51 -11.26
N LEU A 20 37.63 -47.27 -12.29
CA LEU A 20 38.05 -48.67 -12.09
C LEU A 20 39.27 -48.78 -11.18
N LYS A 21 40.27 -47.92 -11.36
CA LYS A 21 41.46 -47.90 -10.51
C LYS A 21 41.09 -47.63 -9.04
N ILE A 22 40.21 -46.65 -8.79
CA ILE A 22 39.77 -46.33 -7.42
C ILE A 22 39.00 -47.51 -6.82
N LEU A 23 38.13 -48.17 -7.59
CA LEU A 23 37.38 -49.34 -7.11
C LEU A 23 38.30 -50.53 -6.80
N ASP A 24 39.33 -50.73 -7.61
CA ASP A 24 40.35 -51.76 -7.37
C ASP A 24 41.14 -51.49 -6.08
N GLU A 25 41.56 -50.24 -5.86
CA GLU A 25 42.20 -49.82 -4.60
C GLU A 25 41.29 -50.04 -3.38
N VAL A 26 39.99 -49.77 -3.49
CA VAL A 26 39.01 -50.02 -2.42
C VAL A 26 38.84 -51.52 -2.17
N ALA A 27 38.76 -52.34 -3.21
CA ALA A 27 38.60 -53.79 -3.09
C ALA A 27 39.77 -54.47 -2.36
N HIS A 28 40.99 -53.97 -2.59
CA HIS A 28 42.22 -54.43 -1.91
C HIS A 28 42.45 -53.79 -0.54
N SER A 29 41.59 -52.85 -0.12
CA SER A 29 41.67 -52.24 1.21
C SER A 29 41.05 -53.12 2.29
N ASN A 30 41.29 -52.79 3.56
CA ASN A 30 40.70 -53.49 4.71
C ASN A 30 39.18 -53.29 4.86
N PHE A 31 38.54 -52.54 3.96
CA PHE A 31 37.10 -52.29 3.98
C PHE A 31 36.27 -53.60 3.94
N ASN A 32 36.74 -54.60 3.20
CA ASN A 32 36.09 -55.92 3.08
C ASN A 32 36.36 -56.87 4.26
N GLN A 33 37.13 -56.46 5.28
CA GLN A 33 37.42 -57.27 6.47
C GLN A 33 36.43 -57.01 7.63
N MET A 34 35.45 -56.14 7.42
CA MET A 34 34.43 -55.84 8.43
C MET A 34 33.47 -57.04 8.62
N PRO A 35 33.05 -57.38 9.85
CA PRO A 35 32.12 -58.48 10.08
C PRO A 35 30.78 -58.25 9.38
N ASP A 36 30.20 -59.30 8.78
CA ASP A 36 28.96 -59.23 7.98
C ASP A 36 27.80 -58.51 8.70
N ASN A 37 27.66 -58.70 10.02
CA ASN A 37 26.58 -58.07 10.78
C ASN A 37 26.76 -56.55 10.94
N SER A 38 28.00 -56.04 10.98
CA SER A 38 28.30 -54.62 11.16
C SER A 38 27.95 -53.77 9.93
N PHE A 39 27.82 -54.39 8.75
CA PHE A 39 27.45 -53.69 7.53
C PHE A 39 25.95 -53.38 7.50
N TYR A 40 25.12 -54.32 7.95
CA TYR A 40 23.66 -54.14 7.98
C TYR A 40 23.24 -53.07 8.98
N ASP A 41 23.87 -53.03 10.16
CA ASP A 41 23.62 -51.97 11.16
C ASP A 41 23.96 -50.58 10.59
N LEU A 42 25.15 -50.43 9.98
CA LEU A 42 25.57 -49.17 9.38
C LEU A 42 24.69 -48.77 8.19
N GLN A 43 24.19 -49.75 7.42
CA GLN A 43 23.27 -49.50 6.33
C GLN A 43 21.90 -49.02 6.84
N ASP A 44 21.41 -49.54 7.96
CA ASP A 44 20.17 -49.09 8.57
C ASP A 44 20.30 -47.66 9.12
N ASP A 45 21.43 -47.32 9.76
CA ASP A 45 21.75 -45.94 10.14
C ASP A 45 21.71 -44.98 8.94
N TRP A 46 22.32 -45.37 7.80
CA TRP A 46 22.29 -44.56 6.58
C TRP A 46 20.89 -44.40 5.99
N LYS A 47 20.03 -45.43 6.08
CA LYS A 47 18.64 -45.31 5.62
C LYS A 47 17.90 -44.28 6.46
N GLU A 48 18.06 -44.33 7.78
CA GLU A 48 17.44 -43.34 8.67
C GLU A 48 17.95 -41.92 8.39
N GLU A 49 19.25 -41.75 8.16
CA GLU A 49 19.84 -40.45 7.82
C GLU A 49 19.29 -39.90 6.49
N ILE A 50 19.19 -40.75 5.46
CA ILE A 50 18.62 -40.37 4.16
C ILE A 50 17.14 -39.99 4.30
N ASP A 51 16.36 -40.78 5.03
CA ASP A 51 14.93 -40.51 5.25
C ASP A 51 14.72 -39.19 5.99
N GLN A 52 15.56 -38.90 6.99
CA GLN A 52 15.54 -37.64 7.73
C GLN A 52 15.89 -36.46 6.81
N MET A 53 16.94 -36.55 6.00
CA MET A 53 17.30 -35.50 5.03
C MET A 53 16.19 -35.26 4.00
N LEU A 54 15.57 -36.33 3.49
CA LEU A 54 14.46 -36.22 2.54
C LEU A 54 13.24 -35.54 3.18
N LEU A 55 12.95 -35.85 4.44
CA LEU A 55 11.90 -35.17 5.20
C LEU A 55 12.19 -33.67 5.34
N GLU A 56 13.42 -33.30 5.69
CA GLU A 56 13.84 -31.90 5.80
C GLU A 56 13.69 -31.14 4.48
N ILE A 57 14.08 -31.77 3.35
CA ILE A 57 13.88 -31.19 2.01
C ILE A 57 12.40 -30.92 1.76
N ARG A 58 11.50 -31.88 2.05
CA ARG A 58 10.06 -31.72 1.86
C ARG A 58 9.46 -30.61 2.73
N VAL A 59 9.87 -30.54 4.00
CA VAL A 59 9.43 -29.47 4.91
C VAL A 59 9.87 -28.11 4.38
N ARG A 60 11.14 -27.99 3.96
CA ARG A 60 11.68 -26.75 3.43
C ARG A 60 11.01 -26.33 2.13
N GLU A 61 10.71 -27.28 1.25
CA GLU A 61 9.94 -27.02 0.02
C GLU A 61 8.54 -26.48 0.34
N HIS A 62 7.84 -27.10 1.30
CA HIS A 62 6.52 -26.65 1.74
C HIS A 62 6.58 -25.23 2.34
N GLU A 63 7.57 -24.94 3.19
CA GLU A 63 7.77 -23.61 3.76
C GLU A 63 8.01 -22.54 2.68
N LEU A 64 8.84 -22.86 1.67
CA LEU A 64 9.11 -21.94 0.56
C LEU A 64 7.85 -21.66 -0.25
N ARG A 65 7.11 -22.71 -0.63
CA ARG A 65 5.83 -22.55 -1.36
C ARG A 65 4.82 -21.71 -0.57
N SER A 66 4.74 -21.91 0.75
CA SER A 66 3.85 -21.10 1.60
C SER A 66 4.28 -19.63 1.65
N LYS A 67 5.58 -19.35 1.71
CA LYS A 67 6.10 -17.98 1.68
C LYS A 67 5.89 -17.31 0.33
N GLU A 68 6.05 -18.05 -0.77
CA GLU A 68 5.76 -17.57 -2.12
C GLU A 68 4.29 -17.16 -2.25
N ALA A 69 3.36 -17.99 -1.76
CA ALA A 69 1.93 -17.65 -1.77
C ALA A 69 1.62 -16.39 -0.96
N GLU A 70 2.23 -16.22 0.22
CA GLU A 70 2.04 -15.01 1.04
C GLU A 70 2.58 -13.75 0.34
N LEU A 71 3.71 -13.87 -0.36
CA LEU A 71 4.27 -12.76 -1.14
C LEU A 71 3.37 -12.36 -2.31
N ASP A 72 2.79 -13.33 -3.01
CA ASP A 72 1.85 -13.07 -4.11
C ASP A 72 0.59 -12.34 -3.63
N ASP A 73 0.05 -12.73 -2.48
CA ASP A 73 -1.11 -12.07 -1.88
C ASP A 73 -0.79 -10.63 -1.46
N LYS A 74 0.35 -10.42 -0.78
CA LYS A 74 0.82 -9.06 -0.43
C LYS A 74 1.05 -8.20 -1.66
N GLN A 75 1.61 -8.76 -2.73
CA GLN A 75 1.83 -8.03 -3.97
C GLN A 75 0.50 -7.62 -4.60
N ARG A 76 -0.53 -8.48 -4.55
CA ARG A 76 -1.87 -8.17 -5.03
C ARG A 76 -2.52 -7.04 -4.22
N GLU A 77 -2.43 -7.10 -2.89
CA GLU A 77 -2.94 -6.06 -2.00
C GLU A 77 -2.26 -4.70 -2.23
N GLN A 78 -0.95 -4.71 -2.47
CA GLN A 78 -0.18 -3.52 -2.81
C GLN A 78 -0.69 -2.88 -4.10
N ARG A 79 -0.87 -3.67 -5.18
CA ARG A 79 -1.40 -3.15 -6.45
C ARG A 79 -2.79 -2.53 -6.28
N LEU A 80 -3.70 -3.18 -5.58
CA LEU A 80 -5.04 -2.64 -5.30
C LEU A 80 -4.98 -1.34 -4.49
N THR A 81 -4.07 -1.28 -3.51
CA THR A 81 -3.86 -0.09 -2.70
C THR A 81 -3.30 1.06 -3.54
N GLU A 82 -2.34 0.78 -4.41
CA GLU A 82 -1.74 1.74 -5.33
C GLU A 82 -2.79 2.31 -6.30
N GLU A 83 -3.62 1.46 -6.92
CA GLU A 83 -4.70 1.89 -7.80
C GLU A 83 -5.70 2.80 -7.09
N ARG A 84 -6.11 2.44 -5.86
CA ARG A 84 -6.99 3.28 -5.04
C ARG A 84 -6.36 4.63 -4.71
N LEU A 85 -5.08 4.65 -4.38
CA LEU A 85 -4.35 5.89 -4.11
C LEU A 85 -4.28 6.77 -5.35
N LYS A 86 -3.99 6.19 -6.52
CA LYS A 86 -3.96 6.90 -7.80
C LYS A 86 -5.31 7.53 -8.16
N GLN A 87 -6.41 6.82 -7.94
CA GLN A 87 -7.76 7.40 -8.12
C GLN A 87 -8.00 8.57 -7.18
N ARG A 88 -7.59 8.44 -5.92
CA ARG A 88 -7.74 9.50 -4.92
C ARG A 88 -6.89 10.72 -5.25
N GLU A 89 -5.67 10.52 -5.73
CA GLU A 89 -4.78 11.58 -6.18
C GLU A 89 -5.39 12.35 -7.36
N ALA A 90 -5.93 11.64 -8.35
CA ALA A 90 -6.62 12.26 -9.49
C ALA A 90 -7.84 13.09 -9.06
N GLU A 91 -8.68 12.56 -8.16
CA GLU A 91 -9.83 13.28 -7.61
C GLU A 91 -9.40 14.55 -6.85
N LEU A 92 -8.30 14.49 -6.12
CA LEU A 92 -7.75 15.66 -5.41
C LEU A 92 -7.19 16.70 -6.39
N ALA A 93 -6.48 16.28 -7.43
CA ALA A 93 -5.93 17.17 -8.45
C ALA A 93 -7.04 17.91 -9.22
N GLU A 94 -8.16 17.23 -9.54
CA GLU A 94 -9.32 17.87 -10.18
C GLU A 94 -9.94 18.93 -9.25
N ARG A 95 -10.13 18.60 -7.97
CA ARG A 95 -10.63 19.57 -6.97
C ARG A 95 -9.71 20.78 -6.81
N GLU A 96 -8.40 20.57 -6.83
CA GLU A 96 -7.43 21.66 -6.74
C GLU A 96 -7.58 22.60 -7.94
N LYS A 97 -7.74 22.07 -9.16
CA LYS A 97 -7.99 22.86 -10.36
C LYS A 97 -9.27 23.70 -10.24
N ASP A 98 -10.35 23.15 -9.70
CA ASP A 98 -11.61 23.87 -9.52
C ASP A 98 -11.48 25.00 -8.48
N LEU A 99 -10.76 24.76 -7.39
CA LEU A 99 -10.48 25.77 -6.38
C LEU A 99 -9.65 26.92 -6.97
N LEU A 100 -8.58 26.60 -7.69
CA LEU A 100 -7.74 27.60 -8.37
C LEU A 100 -8.55 28.44 -9.37
N HIS A 101 -9.43 27.81 -10.16
CA HIS A 101 -10.33 28.55 -11.06
C HIS A 101 -11.24 29.53 -10.32
N ARG A 102 -11.81 29.10 -9.18
CA ARG A 102 -12.67 29.96 -8.35
C ARG A 102 -11.88 31.11 -7.74
N GLU A 103 -10.72 30.83 -7.17
CA GLU A 103 -9.84 31.84 -6.57
C GLU A 103 -9.43 32.89 -7.60
N LEU A 104 -9.02 32.45 -8.80
CA LEU A 104 -8.67 33.33 -9.90
C LEU A 104 -9.86 34.19 -10.34
N SER A 105 -11.05 33.60 -10.46
CA SER A 105 -12.28 34.33 -10.82
C SER A 105 -12.60 35.44 -9.82
N ILE A 106 -12.42 35.17 -8.51
CA ILE A 106 -12.61 36.17 -7.44
C ILE A 106 -11.56 37.27 -7.56
N MET A 107 -10.29 36.93 -7.77
CA MET A 107 -9.22 37.93 -7.95
C MET A 107 -9.49 38.86 -9.13
N ILE A 108 -9.95 38.33 -10.27
CA ILE A 108 -10.30 39.13 -11.45
C ILE A 108 -11.44 40.09 -11.14
N ILE A 109 -12.50 39.63 -10.48
CA ILE A 109 -13.65 40.46 -10.09
C ILE A 109 -13.22 41.56 -9.10
N GLN A 110 -12.35 41.25 -8.14
CA GLN A 110 -11.86 42.23 -7.16
C GLN A 110 -10.97 43.31 -7.80
N GLN A 111 -10.17 42.96 -8.80
CA GLN A 111 -9.37 43.95 -9.55
C GLN A 111 -10.22 44.86 -10.43
N GLN A 112 -11.35 44.36 -10.95
CA GLN A 112 -12.31 45.18 -11.67
C GLN A 112 -13.16 45.98 -10.67
N ALA A 113 -12.79 47.23 -10.40
CA ALA A 113 -13.60 48.12 -9.56
C ALA A 113 -15.06 48.11 -10.04
N PRO A 114 -16.04 47.77 -9.18
CA PRO A 114 -17.42 47.63 -9.61
C PRO A 114 -17.91 48.99 -10.10
N THR A 115 -18.02 49.17 -11.42
CA THR A 115 -18.63 50.37 -11.98
C THR A 115 -20.14 50.25 -11.81
N PRO A 116 -20.76 51.03 -10.90
CA PRO A 116 -22.19 50.92 -10.68
C PRO A 116 -22.93 51.22 -11.98
N LYS A 117 -23.85 50.34 -12.38
CA LYS A 117 -24.74 50.62 -13.52
C LYS A 117 -25.48 51.92 -13.24
N LYS A 118 -25.14 52.98 -13.98
CA LYS A 118 -25.86 54.26 -13.88
C LYS A 118 -27.31 54.00 -14.29
N ARG A 119 -28.24 54.03 -13.33
CA ARG A 119 -29.68 54.06 -13.65
C ARG A 119 -29.93 55.28 -14.54
N LYS A 120 -30.41 55.07 -15.76
CA LYS A 120 -31.03 56.13 -16.58
C LYS A 120 -32.35 56.51 -15.91
N GLY A 121 -32.27 57.40 -14.93
CA GLY A 121 -33.42 58.07 -14.34
C GLY A 121 -33.29 59.56 -14.58
N ASN A 122 -34.41 60.23 -14.88
CA ASN A 122 -34.52 61.69 -14.95
C ASN A 122 -34.40 62.33 -13.56
N PHE A 123 -33.27 62.11 -12.88
CA PHE A 123 -33.07 62.58 -11.51
C PHE A 123 -32.84 64.09 -11.51
N LYS A 124 -33.90 64.85 -11.26
CA LYS A 124 -33.88 66.30 -11.13
C LYS A 124 -33.22 66.68 -9.79
N LYS A 125 -31.93 67.02 -9.84
CA LYS A 125 -31.09 67.42 -8.68
C LYS A 125 -31.68 68.56 -7.84
N ASN A 126 -32.61 69.33 -8.38
CA ASN A 126 -33.18 70.52 -7.74
C ASN A 126 -34.23 70.22 -6.66
N LYS A 127 -34.65 68.96 -6.46
CA LYS A 127 -35.54 68.56 -5.34
C LYS A 127 -34.81 68.07 -4.10
N LEU A 128 -33.48 67.94 -4.14
CA LEU A 128 -32.68 67.55 -2.98
C LEU A 128 -32.23 68.79 -2.18
N LYS A 129 -33.19 69.63 -1.81
CA LYS A 129 -32.99 70.62 -0.76
C LYS A 129 -34.12 70.44 0.24
N LEU A 130 -33.71 70.28 1.49
CA LEU A 130 -34.54 70.25 2.69
C LEU A 130 -35.00 68.87 3.18
N LEU A 131 -34.14 68.26 4.01
CA LEU A 131 -34.51 67.76 5.34
C LEU A 131 -33.20 67.52 6.12
N LYS A 132 -32.69 68.60 6.72
CA LYS A 132 -31.76 68.49 7.86
C LYS A 132 -32.60 68.07 9.06
N LYS A 133 -32.67 66.77 9.36
CA LYS A 133 -32.76 66.25 10.72
C LYS A 133 -32.47 64.76 10.71
N ASP A 134 -31.34 64.40 11.33
CA ASP A 134 -30.96 63.09 11.85
C ASP A 134 -31.67 61.87 11.26
N GLN A 135 -31.15 61.37 10.14
CA GLN A 135 -31.26 59.95 9.85
C GLN A 135 -29.86 59.39 9.66
N ASN A 136 -29.24 59.06 10.80
CA ASN A 136 -28.16 58.10 10.84
C ASN A 136 -28.75 56.75 10.45
N ILE A 137 -28.71 56.44 9.15
CA ILE A 137 -28.97 55.09 8.67
C ILE A 137 -27.92 54.23 9.37
N SER A 138 -28.32 53.37 10.30
CA SER A 138 -27.38 52.52 11.03
C SER A 138 -26.59 51.69 10.04
N GLY A 139 -25.29 51.51 10.32
CA GLY A 139 -24.47 50.55 9.61
C GLY A 139 -25.08 49.15 9.70
N PRO A 140 -24.80 48.25 8.74
CA PRO A 140 -25.41 46.93 8.71
C PRO A 140 -25.14 46.20 10.03
N SER A 141 -26.20 46.00 10.82
CA SER A 141 -26.19 45.17 12.02
C SER A 141 -26.74 43.80 11.62
N ASP A 142 -26.03 42.73 11.98
CA ASP A 142 -26.35 41.31 11.71
C ASP A 142 -25.99 40.73 10.34
N PHE A 143 -24.77 41.00 9.85
CA PHE A 143 -24.14 40.03 8.94
C PHE A 143 -23.84 38.73 9.70
N ARG A 144 -24.76 37.76 9.63
CA ARG A 144 -24.54 36.40 10.15
C ARG A 144 -24.04 35.50 9.01
N HIS A 145 -22.80 35.02 9.14
CA HIS A 145 -22.31 33.95 8.30
C HIS A 145 -22.99 32.63 8.70
N HIS A 146 -24.00 32.19 7.93
CA HIS A 146 -24.47 30.81 8.00
C HIS A 146 -23.48 29.92 7.23
N ILE A 147 -22.39 29.53 7.90
CA ILE A 147 -21.48 28.51 7.37
C ILE A 147 -22.13 27.15 7.65
N SER A 148 -22.92 26.68 6.70
CA SER A 148 -23.44 25.32 6.72
C SER A 148 -22.29 24.37 6.37
N LEU A 149 -21.60 23.83 7.37
CA LEU A 149 -20.69 22.71 7.17
C LEU A 149 -21.55 21.46 6.93
N THR A 150 -21.72 21.05 5.67
CA THR A 150 -22.15 19.67 5.38
C THR A 150 -20.96 18.77 5.63
N PRO A 151 -20.96 17.91 6.66
CA PRO A 151 -19.83 17.02 6.90
C PRO A 151 -19.64 16.07 5.71
N SER A 152 -18.39 15.86 5.32
CA SER A 152 -18.11 14.92 4.23
C SER A 152 -18.47 13.50 4.67
N ARG A 153 -18.76 12.61 3.71
CA ARG A 153 -19.11 11.21 3.98
C ARG A 153 -18.09 10.51 4.87
N ASN A 154 -16.82 10.90 4.80
CA ASN A 154 -15.74 10.35 5.64
C ASN A 154 -15.82 10.84 7.09
N ASP A 155 -16.24 12.09 7.31
CA ASP A 155 -16.39 12.66 8.66
C ASP A 155 -17.55 12.01 9.41
N LEU A 156 -18.66 11.72 8.71
CA LEU A 156 -19.77 10.95 9.25
C LEU A 156 -19.32 9.56 9.74
N THR A 157 -18.49 8.85 8.96
CA THR A 157 -18.00 7.53 9.37
C THR A 157 -17.06 7.57 10.58
N LYS A 158 -16.27 8.64 10.74
CA LYS A 158 -15.40 8.82 11.92
C LYS A 158 -16.22 9.15 13.17
N MET A 159 -17.24 10.01 13.03
CA MET A 159 -18.13 10.35 14.14
C MET A 159 -18.93 9.13 14.61
N ASP A 160 -19.44 8.32 13.67
CA ASP A 160 -20.22 7.13 14.01
C ASP A 160 -19.37 6.06 14.73
N ARG A 161 -18.10 5.87 14.33
CA ARG A 161 -17.15 5.03 15.08
C ARG A 161 -16.86 5.56 16.48
N LYS A 162 -16.76 6.89 16.63
CA LYS A 162 -16.52 7.53 17.94
C LYS A 162 -17.74 7.40 18.85
N MET A 163 -18.95 7.59 18.34
CA MET A 163 -20.20 7.42 19.10
C MET A 163 -20.37 5.98 19.61
N LYS A 164 -20.06 4.97 18.78
CA LYS A 164 -20.04 3.56 19.21
C LYS A 164 -18.99 3.26 20.27
N LYS A 165 -17.81 3.88 20.19
CA LYS A 165 -16.72 3.67 21.18
C LYS A 165 -17.05 4.25 22.55
N TYR A 166 -17.78 5.36 22.61
CA TYR A 166 -18.08 6.08 23.86
C TYR A 166 -19.54 5.95 24.31
N GLY A 167 -20.36 5.15 23.62
CA GLY A 167 -21.76 4.91 24.00
C GLY A 167 -22.65 6.15 23.97
N ILE A 168 -22.37 7.12 23.09
CA ILE A 168 -23.11 8.39 23.02
C ILE A 168 -24.29 8.25 22.03
N PRO A 169 -25.55 8.46 22.46
CA PRO A 169 -26.72 8.40 21.57
C PRO A 169 -26.70 9.52 20.52
N TRP A 170 -27.17 9.20 19.31
CA TRP A 170 -27.20 10.13 18.16
C TRP A 170 -28.03 11.41 18.39
N PHE A 171 -28.95 11.42 19.37
CA PHE A 171 -29.85 12.54 19.64
C PHE A 171 -29.28 13.62 20.59
N CYS A 172 -28.00 13.55 20.97
CA CYS A 172 -27.40 14.52 21.88
C CYS A 172 -26.86 15.81 21.23
N PHE A 173 -27.11 16.06 19.93
CA PHE A 173 -26.70 17.28 19.22
C PHE A 173 -27.80 17.81 18.30
#